data_AF-A0A7C2C6A1-F1
#
_entry.id   AF-A0A7C2C6A1-F1
#
_cell.length_a   1.000
_cell.length_b   1.000
_cell.length_c   1.000
_cell.angle_alpha   90.00
_cell.angle_beta   90.00
_cell.angle_gamma   90.00
#
_symmetry.space_group_name_H-M   'P 1'
#
loop_
_entity.id
_entity.type
_entity.pdbx_description
1 polymer ?
#
loop_
_entity_poly.entity_id
_entity_poly.type
_entity_poly.pdbx_seq_one_letter_code
_entity_poly.pdbx_strand_id
1 'polypeptide(L)' 'IKISPRVLSERLRRLQEAGLVTRKLYPEIPPRVEYALTPMGAAALKVVDALAEFGEKWLPRPNAEALNPAS' A
#
# COMPACT_ATOMS: atom_id res chain seq x y z
N ILE A 1 3.70 -8.35 8.96
CA ILE A 1 4.23 -7.01 8.65
C ILE A 1 3.56 -6.01 9.59
N LYS A 2 4.28 -5.47 10.58
CA LYS A 2 3.79 -4.33 11.37
C LYS A 2 4.27 -3.05 10.69
N ILE A 3 3.35 -2.18 10.28
CA ILE A 3 3.66 -0.84 9.78
C ILE A 3 3.25 0.18 10.84
N SER A 4 4.08 1.20 11.08
CA SER A 4 3.70 2.26 12.01
C SER A 4 2.57 3.11 11.43
N PRO A 5 1.64 3.64 12.27
CA PRO A 5 0.57 4.50 11.79
C PRO A 5 1.07 5.72 10.99
N ARG A 6 2.23 6.28 11.38
CA ARG A 6 2.87 7.38 10.68
C ARG A 6 3.27 7.00 9.25
N VAL A 7 4.00 5.90 9.08
CA VAL A 7 4.47 5.45 7.76
C VAL A 7 3.28 5.03 6.89
N LEU A 8 2.27 4.37 7.46
CA LEU A 8 1.05 4.03 6.72
C LEU A 8 0.32 5.28 6.21
N SER A 9 0.13 6.28 7.08
CA SER A 9 -0.53 7.53 6.73
C SER A 9 0.23 8.28 5.63
N GLU A 10 1.56 8.33 5.72
CA GLU A 10 2.41 8.94 4.71
C GLU A 10 2.30 8.21 3.35
N ARG A 11 2.35 6.87 3.35
CA ARG A 11 2.23 6.08 2.11
C ARG A 11 0.86 6.25 1.47
N LEU A 12 -0.22 6.21 2.25
CA LEU A 12 -1.58 6.45 1.75
C LEU A 12 -1.73 7.85 1.15
N ARG A 13 -1.12 8.87 1.76
CA ARG A 13 -1.09 10.22 1.21
C ARG A 13 -0.40 10.26 -0.15
N ARG A 14 0.78 9.64 -0.29
CA ARG A 14 1.50 9.58 -1.57
C ARG A 14 0.70 8.86 -2.66
N LEU A 15 0.03 7.75 -2.32
CA LEU A 15 -0.83 7.02 -3.26
C LEU A 15 -2.07 7.83 -3.68
N GLN A 16 -2.61 8.64 -2.77
CA GLN A 16 -3.69 9.57 -3.07
C GLN A 16 -3.21 10.70 -4.00
N GLU A 17 -2.06 11.31 -3.71
CA GLU A 17 -1.44 12.36 -4.55
C GLU A 17 -1.10 11.83 -5.96
N ALA A 18 -0.70 10.55 -6.07
CA ALA A 18 -0.47 9.87 -7.34
C ALA A 18 -1.76 9.43 -8.05
N GLY A 19 -2.95 9.66 -7.48
CA GLY A 19 -4.25 9.30 -8.10
C GLY A 19 -4.59 7.81 -8.07
N LEU A 20 -3.86 6.99 -7.32
CA LEU A 20 -4.10 5.53 -7.22
C LEU A 20 -5.16 5.19 -6.18
N VAL A 21 -5.32 6.03 -5.17
CA VAL A 21 -6.23 5.81 -4.04
C VAL A 21 -7.11 7.04 -3.81
N THR A 22 -8.38 6.81 -3.52
CA THR A 22 -9.32 7.81 -3.01
C THR A 22 -9.40 7.74 -1.50
N ARG A 23 -9.72 8.87 -0.87
CA ARG A 23 -9.97 8.98 0.57
C ARG A 23 -11.37 9.53 0.80
N LYS A 24 -12.18 8.84 1.59
CA LYS A 24 -13.54 9.26 1.96
C LYS A 24 -13.66 9.38 3.47
N LEU A 25 -14.11 10.54 3.94
CA LEU A 25 -14.41 10.80 5.34
C LEU A 25 -15.89 10.52 5.58
N TYR A 26 -16.20 9.74 6.62
CA TYR A 26 -17.56 9.53 7.11
C TYR A 26 -17.71 10.23 8.46
N PRO A 27 -18.50 11.32 8.52
CA PRO A 27 -18.74 12.06 9.76
C PRO A 27 -19.81 11.36 10.61
N GLU A 28 -19.55 10.11 11.00
CA GLU A 28 -20.36 9.34 11.94
C GLU A 28 -19.68 9.30 13.33
N ILE A 29 -20.31 8.68 14.33
CA ILE A 29 -19.71 8.47 15.65
C ILE A 29 -19.47 6.96 15.81
N PRO A 30 -18.20 6.50 15.93
CA PRO A 30 -16.95 7.27 15.83
C PRO A 30 -16.60 7.69 14.39
N PRO A 31 -15.91 8.82 14.17
CA PRO A 31 -15.56 9.25 12.82
C PRO A 31 -14.58 8.27 12.19
N ARG A 32 -14.82 7.90 10.93
CA ARG A 32 -13.96 6.98 10.18
C ARG A 32 -13.52 7.55 8.84
N VAL A 33 -12.35 7.07 8.39
CA VAL A 33 -11.78 7.36 7.08
C VAL A 33 -11.62 6.04 6.36
N GLU A 34 -12.13 5.97 5.13
CA GLU A 34 -11.90 4.85 4.25
C GLU A 34 -11.01 5.25 3.09
N TYR A 35 -10.18 4.31 2.66
CA TYR A 35 -9.34 4.42 1.48
C TYR A 35 -9.75 3.34 0.49
N ALA A 36 -9.88 3.69 -0.78
CA ALA A 36 -10.26 2.76 -1.84
C ALA A 36 -9.44 3.01 -3.10
N LEU A 37 -9.14 1.96 -3.87
CA LEU A 37 -8.43 2.10 -5.14
C LEU A 37 -9.28 2.89 -6.15
N THR A 38 -8.64 3.74 -6.93
CA THR A 38 -9.24 4.29 -8.16
C THR A 38 -9.22 3.22 -9.26
N PRO A 39 -9.92 3.44 -10.40
CA PRO A 39 -9.75 2.58 -11.57
C PRO A 39 -8.28 2.46 -12.02
N MET A 40 -7.51 3.55 -11.94
CA MET A 40 -6.07 3.54 -12.22
C MET A 40 -5.30 2.72 -11.19
N GLY A 41 -5.61 2.86 -9.90
CA GLY A 41 -5.02 2.05 -8.83
C GLY A 41 -5.29 0.56 -9.00
N ALA A 42 -6.51 0.18 -9.37
CA ALA A 42 -6.87 -1.20 -9.65
C ALA A 42 -6.13 -1.75 -10.87
N ALA A 43 -5.97 -0.95 -11.93
CA ALA A 43 -5.16 -1.34 -13.09
C ALA A 43 -3.67 -1.53 -12.73
N ALA A 44 -3.14 -0.67 -11.86
CA ALA A 44 -1.75 -0.75 -11.40
C ALA A 44 -1.44 -2.03 -10.61
N LEU A 45 -2.43 -2.65 -9.96
CA LEU A 45 -2.24 -3.93 -9.27
C LEU A 45 -1.67 -5.02 -10.18
N LYS A 46 -2.07 -5.05 -11.47
CA LYS A 46 -1.53 -6.03 -12.43
C LYS A 46 -0.01 -5.93 -12.57
N VAL A 47 0.54 -4.72 -12.47
CA VAL A 47 1.99 -4.50 -12.52
C VAL A 47 2.65 -4.97 -11.23
N VAL A 48 2.03 -4.69 -10.08
CA VAL A 48 2.50 -5.15 -8.77
C VAL A 48 2.51 -6.68 -8.71
N ASP A 49 1.46 -7.33 -9.21
CA ASP A 49 1.32 -8.79 -9.26
C ASP A 49 2.39 -9.40 -10.16
N ALA A 50 2.64 -8.82 -11.35
CA ALA A 50 3.69 -9.29 -12.24
C ALA A 50 5.09 -9.15 -11.61
N LEU A 51 5.35 -8.07 -10.87
CA LEU A 51 6.60 -7.90 -10.13
C LEU A 51 6.73 -8.90 -8.98
N ALA A 52 5.63 -9.20 -8.28
CA ALA A 52 5.60 -10.20 -7.23
C ALA A 52 5.89 -11.61 -7.79
N GLU A 53 5.22 -11.99 -8.89
CA GLU A 53 5.43 -13.28 -9.57
C GLU A 53 6.89 -13.42 -10.04
N PHE A 54 7.45 -12.37 -10.64
CA PHE A 54 8.87 -12.36 -11.01
C PHE A 54 9.77 -12.58 -9.80
N GLY A 55 9.50 -11.87 -8.70
CA GLY A 55 10.24 -11.97 -7.44
C GLY A 55 10.19 -13.39 -6.85
N GLU A 56 9.00 -14.00 -6.82
CA GLU A 56 8.82 -15.38 -6.33
C GLU A 56 9.59 -16.39 -7.17
N LYS A 57 9.66 -16.18 -8.49
CA LYS A 57 10.31 -17.11 -9.42
C LYS A 57 11.83 -17.03 -9.39
N TRP A 58 12.40 -15.83 -9.22
CA TRP A 58 13.83 -15.61 -9.48
C TRP A 58 14.62 -15.07 -8.28
N LEU A 59 13.96 -14.47 -7.29
CA LEU A 59 14.66 -13.91 -6.13
C LEU A 59 14.65 -14.92 -4.98
N PRO A 60 15.79 -15.12 -4.29
CA PRO A 60 15.80 -15.89 -3.06
C PRO A 60 14.87 -15.21 -2.04
N ARG A 61 14.14 -16.00 -1.25
CA ARG A 61 13.29 -15.44 -0.20
C ARG A 61 14.14 -14.53 0.70
N PRO A 62 13.83 -13.24 0.79
CA PRO A 62 14.59 -12.34 1.62
C PRO A 62 14.51 -12.82 3.07
N ASN A 63 15.66 -12.79 3.76
CA ASN A 63 15.68 -13.08 5.19
C ASN A 63 14.79 -12.04 5.91
N ALA A 64 14.04 -12.46 6.91
CA ALA A 64 12.96 -11.66 7.52
C ALA A 64 13.43 -10.29 8.06
N GLU A 65 14.74 -10.15 8.34
CA GLU A 65 15.38 -8.92 8.82
C GLU A 65 15.55 -7.85 7.72
N ALA A 66 15.73 -8.24 6.45
CA ALA A 66 15.97 -7.31 5.35
C ALA A 66 14.73 -6.49 4.93
N LEU A 67 13.54 -6.92 5.37
CA LEU A 67 12.25 -6.30 5.01
C LEU A 67 11.74 -5.29 6.04
N ASN A 68 12.52 -4.96 7.08
CA ASN A 68 12.17 -3.93 8.05
C ASN A 68 12.64 -2.55 7.57
N PRO A 69 11.74 -1.65 7.11
CA PRO A 69 12.12 -0.30 6.69
C PRO A 69 12.42 0.65 7.87
N ALA A 70 12.44 0.13 9.11
CA ALA A 70 12.72 0.89 10.34
C ALA A 70 14.00 0.42 11.06
N SER A 71 14.91 -0.25 10.32
CA SER A 71 16.31 -0.46 10.71
C SER A 71 17.20 0.65 10.20
#